data_AF-A0A4Y2HV83-F1
#
_entry.id   AF-A0A4Y2HV83-F1
#
_cell.length_a   1.000
_cell.length_b   1.000
_cell.length_c   1.000
_cell.angle_alpha   90.00
_cell.angle_beta   90.00
_cell.angle_gamma   90.00
#
_symmetry.space_group_name_H-M   'P 1'
#
loop_
_entity.id
_entity.type
_entity.pdbx_description
1 polymer ?
#
loop_
_entity_poly.entity_id
_entity_poly.type
_entity_poly.pdbx_seq_one_letter_code
_entity_poly.pdbx_strand_id
1 'polypeptide(L)'
;MEIDPGVNCLRRFIIPAVDFRATDYVDLIDWQPCNVTPPTVLRQISSHEFVNMIRDDVPMDGRDLIKFPSHTQAVERIVKLVTEASRRRVGPQNRDGFIRATLESRKQTSQLSPKKITKIALS
;
A
#
# COMPACT_ATOMS: atom_id res chain seq x y z
N MET A 1 11.47 -28.77 -9.09
CA MET A 1 10.66 -28.13 -8.02
C MET A 1 9.22 -28.30 -8.46
N GLU A 2 8.48 -29.17 -7.75
CA GLU A 2 7.10 -29.52 -8.08
C GLU A 2 6.21 -28.27 -8.07
N ILE A 3 5.35 -28.17 -9.08
CA ILE A 3 4.28 -27.18 -9.11
C ILE A 3 3.15 -27.79 -8.29
N ASP A 4 2.95 -27.28 -7.08
CA ASP A 4 1.83 -27.63 -6.21
C ASP A 4 0.51 -27.28 -6.92
N PRO A 5 -0.33 -28.27 -7.28
CA PRO A 5 -1.51 -28.04 -8.08
C PRO A 5 -2.66 -27.64 -7.15
N GLY A 6 -2.93 -26.35 -7.10
CA GLY A 6 -4.20 -25.85 -6.61
C GLY A 6 -4.25 -25.61 -5.12
N VAL A 7 -3.79 -24.43 -4.72
CA VAL A 7 -4.39 -23.77 -3.56
C VAL A 7 -4.69 -22.34 -3.95
N ASN A 8 -5.96 -21.95 -3.87
CA ASN A 8 -6.30 -20.57 -3.56
C ASN A 8 -5.82 -20.29 -2.12
N CYS A 9 -4.50 -20.32 -1.92
CA CYS A 9 -3.86 -19.91 -0.68
C CYS A 9 -3.97 -18.39 -0.66
N LEU A 10 -5.03 -17.88 -0.01
CA LEU A 10 -5.08 -16.49 0.40
C LEU A 10 -3.75 -16.16 1.05
N ARG A 11 -3.05 -15.13 0.53
CA ARG A 11 -1.81 -14.68 1.15
C ARG A 11 -2.12 -14.27 2.58
N ARG A 12 -1.66 -15.07 3.53
CA ARG A 12 -1.82 -14.75 4.94
C ARG A 12 -0.89 -13.59 5.24
N PHE A 13 -1.47 -12.42 5.54
CA PHE A 13 -0.69 -11.29 6.00
C PHE A 13 -0.14 -11.59 7.39
N ILE A 14 1.18 -11.72 7.49
CA ILE A 14 1.89 -11.89 8.76
C ILE A 14 2.62 -10.58 9.02
N ILE A 15 2.38 -9.98 10.18
CA ILE A 15 3.10 -8.78 10.62
C ILE A 15 4.49 -9.24 11.06
N PRO A 16 5.57 -8.79 10.40
CA PRO A 16 6.92 -9.15 10.84
C PRO A 16 7.25 -8.48 12.18
N ALA A 17 8.10 -9.14 12.97
CA ALA A 17 8.66 -8.53 14.15
C ALA A 17 9.58 -7.37 13.74
N VAL A 18 9.43 -6.22 14.40
CA VAL A 18 10.22 -5.01 14.16
C VAL A 18 11.28 -4.90 15.23
N ASP A 19 12.56 -4.82 14.84
CA ASP A 19 13.66 -4.58 15.77
C ASP A 19 13.91 -3.08 15.97
N PHE A 20 13.42 -2.54 17.09
CA PHE A 20 13.64 -1.13 17.45
C PHE A 20 15.10 -0.79 17.81
N ARG A 21 15.97 -1.80 17.96
CA ARG A 21 17.40 -1.61 18.19
C ARG A 21 18.20 -1.54 16.90
N ALA A 22 17.56 -1.78 15.75
CA ALA A 22 18.22 -1.72 14.45
C ALA A 22 18.85 -0.34 14.21
N THR A 23 20.10 -0.36 13.74
CA THR A 23 20.85 0.85 13.38
C THR A 23 20.63 1.26 11.93
N ASP A 24 20.19 0.33 11.08
CA ASP A 24 19.84 0.55 9.68
C ASP A 24 18.39 0.10 9.42
N TYR A 25 17.74 0.71 8.42
CA TYR A 25 16.40 0.33 7.99
C TYR A 25 16.34 -1.09 7.40
N VAL A 26 17.43 -1.60 6.82
CA VAL A 26 17.45 -2.98 6.28
C VAL A 26 17.36 -4.03 7.39
N ASP A 27 17.84 -3.71 8.59
CA ASP A 27 17.85 -4.60 9.76
C ASP A 27 16.57 -4.50 10.60
N LEU A 28 15.68 -3.56 10.26
CA LEU A 28 14.46 -3.30 11.02
C LEU A 28 13.51 -4.50 11.03
N ILE A 29 13.55 -5.33 9.99
CA ILE A 29 12.73 -6.53 9.82
C ILE A 29 13.62 -7.69 9.36
N ASP A 30 13.62 -8.79 10.11
CA ASP A 30 14.24 -10.03 9.65
C ASP A 30 13.36 -10.71 8.59
N TRP A 31 13.82 -10.68 7.35
CA TRP A 31 13.15 -11.28 6.20
C TRP A 31 13.44 -12.77 6.02
N GLN A 32 14.45 -13.35 6.70
CA GLN A 32 14.82 -14.76 6.59
C GLN A 32 13.65 -15.72 6.92
N PRO A 33 12.90 -15.53 8.03
CA PRO A 33 11.76 -16.40 8.34
C PRO A 33 10.50 -16.09 7.51
N CYS A 34 10.49 -15.02 6.71
CA CYS A 34 9.33 -14.64 5.92
C CYS A 34 9.22 -15.49 4.66
N ASN A 35 8.14 -16.26 4.52
CA ASN A 35 7.83 -16.94 3.26
C ASN A 35 7.39 -15.90 2.20
N VAL A 36 8.31 -15.48 1.34
CA VAL A 36 8.06 -14.47 0.30
C VAL A 36 7.26 -15.10 -0.84
N THR A 37 5.99 -14.70 -0.97
CA THR A 37 5.17 -15.12 -2.11
C THR A 37 5.38 -14.15 -3.29
N PRO A 38 5.70 -14.63 -4.50
CA PRO A 38 5.93 -13.76 -5.66
C PRO A 38 4.69 -12.91 -5.94
N PRO A 39 4.81 -11.62 -6.29
CA PRO A 39 3.67 -10.75 -6.64
C PRO A 39 2.74 -11.38 -7.68
N THR A 40 1.43 -11.10 -7.59
CA THR A 40 0.43 -11.72 -8.49
C THR A 40 0.71 -11.43 -9.96
N VAL A 41 1.28 -10.27 -10.27
CA VAL A 41 1.72 -9.91 -11.63
C VAL A 41 2.79 -10.85 -12.18
N LEU A 42 3.59 -11.48 -11.31
CA LEU A 42 4.63 -12.43 -11.69
C LEU A 42 4.18 -13.90 -11.60
N ARG A 43 2.90 -14.17 -11.28
CA ARG A 43 2.41 -15.54 -11.05
C ARG A 43 2.62 -16.47 -12.25
N GLN A 44 2.60 -15.92 -13.47
CA GLN A 44 2.75 -16.67 -14.72
C GLN A 44 4.20 -16.76 -15.20
N ILE A 45 5.13 -16.08 -14.52
CA ILE A 45 6.56 -16.04 -14.87
C ILE A 45 7.33 -16.89 -13.87
N SER A 46 8.12 -17.82 -14.35
CA SER A 46 8.99 -18.61 -13.49
C SER A 46 10.21 -17.80 -13.01
N SER A 47 10.84 -18.22 -11.91
CA SER A 47 12.01 -17.52 -11.38
C SER A 47 13.19 -17.47 -12.36
N HIS A 48 13.37 -18.50 -13.20
CA HIS A 48 14.46 -18.53 -14.18
C HIS A 48 14.20 -17.56 -15.33
N GLU A 49 12.97 -17.50 -15.85
CA GLU A 49 12.56 -16.51 -16.84
C GLU A 49 12.70 -15.10 -16.28
N PHE A 50 12.29 -14.88 -15.03
CA PHE A 50 12.41 -13.58 -14.38
C PHE A 50 13.86 -13.11 -14.27
N VAL A 51 14.79 -14.00 -13.90
CA VAL A 51 16.22 -13.67 -13.84
C VAL A 51 16.79 -13.36 -15.23
N ASN A 52 16.40 -14.10 -16.26
CA ASN A 52 16.82 -13.81 -17.63
C ASN A 52 16.27 -12.46 -18.11
N MET A 53 15.02 -12.14 -17.78
CA MET A 53 14.43 -10.84 -18.11
C MET A 53 15.20 -9.67 -17.50
N ILE A 54 15.69 -9.81 -16.26
CA ILE A 54 16.52 -8.79 -15.61
C ILE A 54 17.87 -8.63 -16.33
N ARG A 55 18.46 -9.74 -16.79
CA ARG A 55 19.77 -9.73 -17.46
C ARG A 55 19.70 -9.18 -18.88
N ASP A 56 18.64 -9.49 -19.59
CA ASP A 56 18.49 -9.17 -21.02
C ASP A 56 17.96 -7.75 -21.27
N ASP A 57 17.65 -6.98 -20.22
CA ASP A 57 17.07 -5.62 -20.26
C ASP A 57 15.90 -5.45 -21.24
N VAL A 58 15.12 -6.54 -21.43
CA VAL A 58 14.09 -6.54 -22.46
C VAL A 58 12.89 -5.74 -21.99
N PRO A 59 12.38 -4.80 -22.80
CA PRO A 59 11.19 -4.03 -22.49
C PRO A 59 10.00 -4.93 -22.09
N MET A 60 9.36 -4.53 -20.99
CA MET A 60 8.21 -5.24 -20.40
C MET A 60 6.89 -4.98 -21.14
N ASP A 61 6.90 -4.11 -22.14
CA ASP A 61 5.74 -3.58 -22.87
C ASP A 61 5.11 -4.60 -23.85
N GLY A 62 5.91 -5.56 -24.33
CA GLY A 62 5.51 -6.61 -25.27
C GLY A 62 5.17 -7.98 -24.65
N ARG A 63 5.14 -8.09 -23.31
CA ARG A 63 4.92 -9.38 -22.61
C ARG A 63 3.56 -9.39 -21.90
N ASP A 64 2.97 -10.57 -21.72
CA ASP A 64 1.61 -10.81 -21.17
C ASP A 64 1.44 -10.46 -19.67
N LEU A 65 2.18 -9.47 -19.16
CA LEU A 65 1.94 -8.93 -17.84
C LEU A 65 0.63 -8.13 -17.81
N ILE A 66 -0.04 -8.16 -16.65
CA ILE A 66 -1.21 -7.32 -16.40
C ILE A 66 -0.82 -5.85 -16.60
N LYS A 67 -1.39 -5.21 -17.61
CA LYS A 67 -1.21 -3.77 -17.87
C LYS A 67 -2.03 -2.97 -16.86
N PHE A 68 -1.37 -2.34 -15.90
CA PHE A 68 -2.02 -1.41 -14.98
C PHE A 68 -2.23 -0.06 -15.67
N PRO A 69 -3.38 0.60 -15.49
CA PRO A 69 -3.63 1.95 -16.01
C PRO A 69 -2.92 3.03 -15.17
N SER A 70 -1.60 2.91 -15.01
CA SER A 70 -0.75 3.76 -14.16
C SER A 70 -0.70 5.23 -14.60
N HIS A 71 -0.80 5.49 -15.91
CA HIS A 71 -0.65 6.83 -16.51
C HIS A 71 -2.00 7.44 -16.92
N THR A 72 -3.07 7.11 -16.22
CA THR A 72 -4.36 7.75 -16.46
C THR A 72 -4.46 9.07 -15.71
N GLN A 73 -5.19 10.02 -16.29
CA GLN A 73 -5.47 11.31 -15.64
C GLN A 73 -6.11 11.15 -14.25
N ALA A 74 -6.91 10.09 -14.05
CA ALA A 74 -7.50 9.78 -12.76
C ALA A 74 -6.42 9.46 -11.70
N VAL A 75 -5.43 8.62 -12.06
CA VAL A 75 -4.31 8.30 -11.16
C VAL A 75 -3.51 9.56 -10.82
N GLU A 76 -3.20 10.41 -11.80
CA GLU A 76 -2.48 11.66 -11.56
C GLU A 76 -3.23 12.60 -10.59
N ARG A 77 -4.55 12.74 -10.77
CA ARG A 77 -5.40 13.54 -9.88
C ARG A 77 -5.41 13.01 -8.45
N ILE A 78 -5.52 11.68 -8.29
CA ILE A 78 -5.51 11.04 -6.97
C ILE A 78 -4.14 11.24 -6.29
N VAL A 79 -3.03 11.00 -7.02
CA VAL A 79 -1.68 11.21 -6.48
C VAL A 79 -1.50 12.66 -6.03
N LYS A 80 -1.96 13.63 -6.82
CA LYS A 80 -1.93 15.05 -6.44
C LYS A 80 -2.73 15.31 -5.16
N LEU A 81 -3.96 14.81 -5.09
CA LEU A 81 -4.83 14.96 -3.92
C LEU A 81 -4.19 14.37 -2.65
N VAL A 82 -3.68 13.14 -2.73
CA VAL A 82 -3.00 12.45 -1.62
C VAL A 82 -1.75 13.22 -1.19
N THR A 83 -0.99 13.74 -2.14
CA THR A 83 0.20 14.55 -1.87
C THR A 83 -0.14 15.84 -1.15
N GLU A 84 -1.17 16.56 -1.61
CA GLU A 84 -1.63 17.79 -0.96
C GLU A 84 -2.15 17.52 0.45
N ALA A 85 -2.97 16.47 0.61
CA ALA A 85 -3.49 16.06 1.92
C ALA A 85 -2.37 15.67 2.89
N SER A 86 -1.35 14.95 2.40
CA SER A 86 -0.20 14.54 3.20
C SER A 86 0.65 15.73 3.61
N ARG A 87 0.89 16.68 2.69
CA ARG A 87 1.66 17.91 2.96
C ARG A 87 1.07 18.70 4.12
N ARG A 88 -0.25 18.79 4.21
CA ARG A 88 -0.96 19.46 5.32
C ARG A 88 -0.72 18.80 6.68
N ARG A 89 -0.23 17.56 6.73
CA ARG A 89 0.08 16.81 7.96
C ARG A 89 1.58 16.63 8.21
N VAL A 90 2.44 17.30 7.45
CA VAL A 90 3.89 17.25 7.69
C VAL A 90 4.25 18.26 8.78
N GLY A 91 5.08 17.83 9.74
CA GLY A 91 5.56 18.66 10.85
C GLY A 91 4.79 18.44 12.17
N PRO A 92 5.45 18.56 13.33
CA PRO A 92 4.82 18.28 14.63
C PRO A 92 3.54 19.08 14.90
N GLN A 93 3.57 20.39 14.65
CA GLN A 93 2.43 21.29 14.90
C GLN A 93 1.22 20.97 14.04
N ASN A 94 1.43 20.73 12.74
CA ASN A 94 0.36 20.39 11.80
C ASN A 94 -0.30 19.05 12.12
N ARG A 95 0.51 18.05 12.53
CA ARG A 95 0.00 16.73 12.97
C ARG A 95 -0.86 16.86 14.21
N ASP A 96 -0.34 17.57 15.21
CA ASP A 96 -1.01 17.79 16.48
C ASP A 96 -2.32 18.57 16.30
N GLY A 97 -2.31 19.62 15.48
CA GLY A 97 -3.52 20.34 15.06
C GLY A 97 -4.54 19.44 14.35
N PHE A 98 -4.08 18.58 13.43
CA PHE A 98 -4.96 17.64 12.72
C PHE A 98 -5.59 16.61 13.67
N ILE A 99 -4.83 16.08 14.62
CA ILE A 99 -5.32 15.11 15.63
C ILE A 99 -6.38 15.76 16.51
N ARG A 100 -6.10 16.97 17.06
CA ARG A 100 -7.07 17.71 17.88
C ARG A 100 -8.36 18.02 17.12
N ALA A 101 -8.25 18.54 15.90
CA ALA A 101 -9.41 18.86 15.08
C ALA A 101 -10.26 17.61 14.78
N THR A 102 -9.61 16.47 14.50
CA THR A 102 -10.28 15.20 14.29
C THR A 102 -11.01 14.72 15.54
N LEU A 103 -10.38 14.84 16.72
CA LEU A 103 -10.99 14.45 17.99
C LEU A 103 -12.22 15.30 18.32
N GLU A 104 -12.13 16.62 18.14
CA GLU A 104 -13.25 17.54 18.37
C GLU A 104 -14.40 17.30 17.39
N SER A 105 -14.09 17.07 16.11
CA SER A 105 -15.09 16.71 15.10
C SER A 105 -15.84 15.43 15.49
N ARG A 106 -15.14 14.37 15.90
CA ARG A 106 -15.77 13.11 16.35
C ARG A 106 -16.65 13.29 17.57
N LYS A 107 -16.21 14.11 18.53
CA LYS A 107 -16.99 14.45 19.73
C LYS A 107 -18.29 15.17 19.36
N GLN A 108 -18.27 16.05 18.36
CA GLN A 108 -19.46 16.71 17.85
C GLN A 108 -20.38 15.74 17.11
N THR A 109 -19.85 14.90 16.21
CA THR A 109 -20.65 13.90 15.48
C THR A 109 -21.36 12.92 16.41
N SER A 110 -20.69 12.48 17.48
CA SER A 110 -21.28 11.59 18.49
C SER A 110 -22.45 12.21 19.27
N GLN A 111 -22.55 13.55 19.28
CA GLN A 111 -23.63 14.29 19.95
C GLN A 111 -24.78 14.64 18.98
N LEU A 112 -24.62 14.41 17.69
CA LEU A 112 -25.62 14.72 16.68
C LEU A 112 -26.57 13.54 16.47
N SER A 113 -27.86 13.86 16.29
CA SER A 113 -28.85 12.84 15.94
C SER A 113 -28.62 12.32 14.50
N PRO A 114 -29.02 11.08 14.18
CA PRO A 114 -28.74 10.45 12.87
C PRO A 114 -29.19 11.28 11.66
N LYS A 115 -30.32 12.00 11.79
CA LYS A 115 -30.88 12.88 10.76
C LYS A 115 -30.03 14.11 10.43
N LYS A 116 -29.20 14.57 11.38
CA LYS A 116 -28.30 15.74 11.20
C LYS A 116 -26.95 15.32 10.62
N ILE A 117 -26.50 14.09 10.89
CA ILE A 117 -25.21 13.57 10.40
C ILE A 117 -25.20 13.40 8.88
N THR A 118 -26.27 12.87 8.29
CA THR A 118 -26.37 12.66 6.83
C THR A 118 -26.32 13.97 6.03
N LYS A 119 -26.79 15.09 6.60
CA LYS A 119 -26.82 16.39 5.91
C LYS A 119 -25.44 17.08 5.85
N ILE A 120 -24.58 16.82 6.84
CA ILE A 120 -23.21 17.36 6.91
C ILE A 120 -22.23 16.55 6.04
N ALA A 121 -22.48 15.25 5.85
CA ALA A 121 -21.61 14.38 5.06
C ALA A 121 -21.78 14.56 3.53
N LEU A 122 -22.86 15.20 3.08
CA LEU A 122 -23.21 15.43 1.68
C LEU A 122 -22.95 16.88 1.19
N SER A 123 -22.53 17.77 2.09
CA SER A 123 -22.18 19.18 1.82
C SER A 123 -20.67 19.38 1.79
#